data_AF-A0A2V9INP5-F1
#
_entry.id   AF-A0A2V9INP5-F1
#
_cell.length_a   1.000
_cell.length_b   1.000
_cell.length_c   1.000
_cell.angle_alpha   90.00
_cell.angle_beta   90.00
_cell.angle_gamma   90.00
#
_symmetry.space_group_name_H-M   'P 1'
#
loop_
_entity.id
_entity.type
_entity.pdbx_description
1 polymer ?
#
loop_
_entity_poly.entity_id
_entity_poly.type
_entity_poly.pdbx_seq_one_letter_code
_entity_poly.pdbx_strand_id
1 'polypeptide(L)'
;MVNSVRRWILSGVAVAALTGGTCAAVLGAQNAPAQSEPRPGSRADQAEDRQEAQALRSAILQDRERLRRDRRRFGPHSPEVTADRAHLRHDREALRRLRADRRADRRIRRQRRWRG
;
A
#
# COMPACT_ATOMS: atom_id res chain seq x y z
N MET A 1 -15.39 -35.39 30.04
CA MET A 1 -15.59 -35.56 28.58
C MET A 1 -14.38 -34.96 27.90
N VAL A 2 -13.32 -35.73 27.67
CA VAL A 2 -13.17 -36.81 26.66
C VAL A 2 -13.06 -36.21 25.25
N ASN A 3 -11.81 -36.22 24.75
CA ASN A 3 -11.40 -36.53 23.36
C ASN A 3 -11.83 -35.54 22.26
N SER A 4 -11.17 -35.40 21.11
CA SER A 4 -10.09 -36.13 20.43
C SER A 4 -9.62 -35.18 19.30
N VAL A 5 -8.33 -34.97 19.07
CA VAL A 5 -7.45 -35.81 18.20
C VAL A 5 -7.86 -35.82 16.73
N ARG A 6 -7.03 -35.20 15.87
CA ARG A 6 -6.18 -35.84 14.83
C ARG A 6 -5.53 -34.73 13.98
N ARG A 7 -4.19 -34.58 13.94
CA ARG A 7 -3.18 -35.39 13.21
C ARG A 7 -3.50 -35.38 11.71
N TRP A 8 -2.62 -35.01 10.77
CA TRP A 8 -1.45 -35.75 10.27
C TRP A 8 -0.33 -34.77 9.80
N ILE A 9 0.94 -34.88 10.23
CA ILE A 9 2.09 -35.68 9.70
C ILE A 9 2.48 -35.20 8.28
N LEU A 10 3.70 -34.68 8.00
CA LEU A 10 4.96 -35.39 7.69
C LEU A 10 6.08 -34.33 7.55
N SER A 11 7.15 -34.38 8.35
CA SER A 11 8.41 -35.12 8.10
C SER A 11 9.35 -34.42 7.12
N GLY A 12 10.50 -33.99 7.63
CA GLY A 12 11.61 -33.47 6.84
C GLY A 12 12.82 -33.13 7.71
N VAL A 13 13.39 -34.14 8.37
CA VAL A 13 14.72 -34.06 8.97
C VAL A 13 15.74 -33.97 7.84
N ALA A 14 16.54 -32.91 7.80
CA ALA A 14 17.79 -32.89 7.05
C ALA A 14 18.94 -32.73 8.05
N VAL A 15 19.74 -33.78 8.11
CA VAL A 15 20.85 -34.03 9.02
C VAL A 15 21.99 -33.05 8.73
N ALA A 16 22.48 -32.39 9.78
CA ALA A 16 23.77 -31.71 9.78
C ALA A 16 24.90 -32.75 9.90
N ALA A 17 25.75 -32.84 8.87
CA ALA A 17 27.05 -33.51 8.91
C ALA A 17 27.98 -32.75 7.95
N LEU A 18 28.85 -31.92 8.50
CA LEU A 18 30.28 -32.18 8.73
C LEU A 18 31.15 -31.99 7.49
N THR A 19 31.93 -30.90 7.55
CA THR A 19 33.34 -30.77 7.17
C THR A 19 33.79 -31.24 5.79
N GLY A 20 34.15 -30.25 4.96
CA GLY A 20 35.17 -30.41 3.93
C GLY A 20 35.00 -29.42 2.78
N GLY A 21 35.99 -28.56 2.55
CA GLY A 21 36.15 -27.88 1.26
C GLY A 21 36.15 -26.36 1.33
N THR A 22 37.35 -25.82 1.43
CA THR A 22 37.76 -24.44 1.10
C THR A 22 37.03 -23.84 -0.09
N CYS A 23 36.52 -22.62 0.09
CA CYS A 23 36.75 -21.50 -0.82
C CYS A 23 36.36 -20.20 -0.09
N ALA A 24 37.37 -19.55 0.50
CA ALA A 24 37.29 -18.15 0.90
C ALA A 24 37.13 -17.29 -0.36
N ALA A 25 35.89 -17.02 -0.77
CA ALA A 25 35.58 -16.13 -1.88
C ALA A 25 34.18 -15.53 -1.75
N VAL A 26 33.91 -14.81 -0.66
CA VAL A 26 32.88 -13.75 -0.65
C VAL A 26 33.51 -12.50 -0.03
N LEU A 27 34.60 -12.04 -0.67
CA LEU A 27 34.97 -10.63 -0.71
C LEU A 27 34.36 -10.10 -2.02
N GLY A 28 33.28 -9.35 -1.88
CA GLY A 28 32.42 -8.90 -2.97
C GLY A 28 31.10 -8.44 -2.37
N ALA A 29 31.16 -7.70 -1.28
CA ALA A 29 31.10 -6.25 -1.39
C ALA A 29 29.81 -5.78 -2.08
N GLN A 30 28.74 -5.72 -1.29
CA GLN A 30 27.89 -4.53 -1.19
C GLN A 30 27.50 -3.88 -2.53
N ASN A 31 26.81 -4.63 -3.39
CA ASN A 31 25.98 -4.06 -4.45
C ASN A 31 24.61 -4.73 -4.40
N ALA A 32 23.95 -4.65 -3.24
CA ALA A 32 22.49 -4.73 -3.24
C ALA A 32 22.02 -3.52 -4.06
N PRO A 33 21.28 -3.70 -5.17
CA PRO A 33 20.70 -2.54 -5.84
C PRO A 33 19.86 -1.84 -4.78
N ALA A 34 20.19 -0.59 -4.49
CA ALA A 34 19.37 0.26 -3.65
C ALA A 34 17.93 0.03 -4.09
N GLN A 35 17.12 -0.55 -3.22
CA GLN A 35 15.68 -0.69 -3.40
C GLN A 35 15.23 0.73 -3.67
N SER A 36 15.05 1.04 -4.95
CA SER A 36 15.02 2.41 -5.41
C SER A 36 13.63 2.89 -5.09
N GLU A 37 13.44 3.41 -3.87
CA GLU A 37 12.24 4.16 -3.54
C GLU A 37 12.02 5.16 -4.69
N PRO A 38 10.84 5.13 -5.33
CA PRO A 38 10.59 5.94 -6.49
C PRO A 38 10.90 7.39 -6.14
N ARG A 39 11.91 7.96 -6.80
CA ARG A 39 12.33 9.33 -6.51
C ARG A 39 11.12 10.26 -6.69
N PRO A 40 10.84 11.16 -5.74
CA PRO A 40 9.68 12.03 -5.82
C PRO A 40 9.70 12.82 -7.12
N GLY A 41 8.60 12.68 -7.86
CA GLY A 41 8.38 13.22 -9.17
C GLY A 41 8.90 12.41 -10.36
N SER A 42 9.41 11.20 -10.18
CA SER A 42 9.77 10.30 -11.29
C SER A 42 8.57 9.90 -12.16
N ARG A 43 8.79 9.21 -13.29
CA ARG A 43 7.69 8.72 -14.14
C ARG A 43 6.92 7.57 -13.48
N ALA A 44 7.60 6.72 -12.72
CA ALA A 44 7.01 5.61 -11.99
C ALA A 44 6.10 6.14 -10.87
N ASP A 45 6.61 7.06 -10.05
CA ASP A 45 5.86 7.79 -9.02
C ASP A 45 4.59 8.45 -9.58
N GLN A 46 4.70 9.15 -10.72
CA GLN A 46 3.54 9.76 -11.39
C GLN A 46 2.51 8.76 -11.92
N ALA A 47 2.90 7.52 -12.21
CA ALA A 47 1.99 6.48 -12.66
C ALA A 47 1.22 5.91 -11.46
N GLU A 48 1.93 5.64 -10.36
CA GLU A 48 1.38 5.20 -9.08
C GLU A 48 0.38 6.22 -8.53
N ASP A 49 0.77 7.50 -8.46
CA ASP A 49 -0.09 8.65 -8.14
C ASP A 49 -1.42 8.68 -8.92
N ARG A 50 -1.38 8.30 -10.20
CA ARG A 50 -2.57 8.31 -11.06
C ARG A 50 -3.47 7.13 -10.73
N GLN A 51 -2.89 5.96 -10.52
CA GLN A 51 -3.63 4.76 -10.13
C GLN A 51 -4.28 4.97 -8.75
N GLU A 52 -3.54 5.49 -7.77
CA GLU A 52 -4.07 5.80 -6.45
C GLU A 52 -5.19 6.85 -6.51
N ALA A 53 -5.00 7.92 -7.29
CA ALA A 53 -6.04 8.92 -7.50
C ALA A 53 -7.29 8.35 -8.18
N GLN A 54 -7.14 7.36 -9.07
CA GLN A 54 -8.28 6.67 -9.68
C GLN A 54 -8.99 5.76 -8.68
N ALA A 55 -8.23 4.98 -7.89
CA ALA A 55 -8.75 4.11 -6.85
C ALA A 55 -9.55 4.90 -5.79
N LEU A 56 -9.00 6.03 -5.30
CA LEU A 56 -9.69 6.92 -4.37
C LEU A 56 -10.96 7.52 -4.98
N ARG A 57 -10.95 7.87 -6.28
CA ARG A 57 -12.16 8.37 -6.95
C ARG A 57 -13.24 7.29 -7.04
N SER A 58 -12.88 6.05 -7.36
CA SER A 58 -13.83 4.94 -7.37
C SER A 58 -14.39 4.66 -5.97
N ALA A 59 -13.55 4.67 -4.93
CA ALA A 59 -13.97 4.48 -3.54
C ALA A 59 -14.99 5.56 -3.12
N ILE A 60 -14.68 6.84 -3.37
CA ILE A 60 -15.61 7.96 -3.09
C ILE A 60 -16.96 7.79 -3.81
N LEU A 61 -16.97 7.27 -5.04
CA LEU A 61 -18.21 7.02 -5.77
C LEU A 61 -19.03 5.88 -5.16
N GLN A 62 -18.37 4.80 -4.74
CA GLN A 62 -19.01 3.67 -4.07
C GLN A 62 -19.58 4.10 -2.71
N ASP A 63 -18.80 4.81 -1.90
CA ASP A 63 -19.22 5.34 -0.60
C ASP A 63 -20.39 6.30 -0.72
N ARG A 64 -20.42 7.11 -1.78
CA ARG A 64 -21.57 7.99 -2.06
C ARG A 64 -22.84 7.21 -2.32
N GLU A 65 -22.75 6.13 -3.11
CA GLU A 65 -23.92 5.31 -3.40
C GLU A 65 -24.38 4.55 -2.16
N ARG A 66 -23.45 4.01 -1.37
CA ARG A 66 -23.74 3.36 -0.08
C ARG A 66 -24.44 4.32 0.88
N LEU A 67 -23.89 5.53 1.07
CA LEU A 67 -24.49 6.57 1.88
C LEU A 67 -25.91 6.92 1.41
N ARG A 68 -26.14 6.93 0.09
CA ARG A 68 -27.45 7.22 -0.49
C ARG A 68 -28.46 6.11 -0.22
N ARG A 69 -28.02 4.84 -0.26
CA ARG A 69 -28.84 3.68 0.10
C ARG A 69 -29.14 3.64 1.59
N ASP A 70 -28.14 3.86 2.42
CA ASP A 70 -28.27 3.81 3.88
C ASP A 70 -29.14 4.97 4.40
N ARG A 71 -29.03 6.17 3.81
CA ARG A 71 -29.97 7.28 4.09
C ARG A 71 -31.42 6.94 3.77
N ARG A 72 -31.67 6.17 2.69
CA ARG A 72 -33.03 5.76 2.31
C ARG A 72 -33.57 4.65 3.22
N ARG A 73 -32.69 3.75 3.67
CA ARG A 73 -33.07 2.57 4.47
C ARG A 73 -33.21 2.87 5.96
N PHE A 74 -32.26 3.60 6.53
CA PHE A 74 -32.14 3.80 7.98
C PHE A 74 -32.41 5.25 8.41
N GLY A 75 -32.51 6.16 7.45
CA GLY A 75 -32.73 7.59 7.70
C GLY A 75 -31.43 8.39 7.88
N PRO A 76 -31.50 9.72 7.85
CA PRO A 76 -30.33 10.60 7.72
C PRO A 76 -29.42 10.71 8.95
N HIS A 77 -29.84 10.17 10.10
CA HIS A 77 -29.14 10.23 11.39
C HIS A 77 -28.80 8.85 11.96
N SER A 78 -28.92 7.80 11.15
CA SER A 78 -28.54 6.46 11.59
C SER A 78 -27.02 6.35 11.82
N PRO A 79 -26.58 5.43 12.68
CA PRO A 79 -25.15 5.17 12.87
C PRO A 79 -24.45 4.74 11.58
N GLU A 80 -25.12 3.98 10.70
CA GLU A 80 -24.61 3.57 9.39
C GLU A 80 -24.34 4.77 8.48
N VAL A 81 -25.30 5.70 8.40
CA VAL A 81 -25.16 6.93 7.62
C VAL A 81 -24.05 7.83 8.17
N THR A 82 -23.85 7.81 9.48
CA THR A 82 -22.77 8.57 10.14
C THR A 82 -21.41 7.95 9.82
N ALA A 83 -21.30 6.63 9.86
CA ALA A 83 -20.10 5.88 9.48
C ALA A 83 -19.75 6.12 8.01
N ASP A 84 -20.70 5.98 7.10
CA ASP A 84 -20.50 6.23 5.66
C ASP A 84 -20.06 7.68 5.38
N ARG A 85 -20.60 8.67 6.11
CA ARG A 85 -20.12 10.05 6.01
C ARG A 85 -18.68 10.21 6.48
N ALA A 86 -18.27 9.48 7.52
CA ALA A 86 -16.91 9.53 8.04
C ALA A 86 -15.92 8.91 7.03
N HIS A 87 -16.26 7.75 6.45
CA HIS A 87 -15.48 7.12 5.37
C HIS A 87 -15.30 8.07 4.18
N LEU A 88 -16.40 8.65 3.71
CA LEU A 88 -16.39 9.56 2.58
C LEU A 88 -15.58 10.85 2.86
N ARG A 89 -15.54 11.32 4.11
CA ARG A 89 -14.65 12.42 4.52
C ARG A 89 -13.19 12.00 4.47
N HIS A 90 -12.86 10.83 5.02
CA HIS A 90 -11.51 10.28 5.02
C HIS A 90 -10.97 10.14 3.58
N ASP A 91 -11.74 9.56 2.66
CA ASP A 91 -11.32 9.39 1.28
C ASP A 91 -11.09 10.71 0.54
N ARG A 92 -11.93 11.72 0.83
CA ARG A 92 -11.74 13.07 0.29
C ARG A 92 -10.47 13.73 0.82
N GLU A 93 -10.15 13.51 2.09
CA GLU A 93 -8.91 14.01 2.69
C GLU A 93 -7.69 13.32 2.10
N ALA A 94 -7.72 12.00 1.93
CA ALA A 94 -6.67 11.24 1.25
C ALA A 94 -6.43 11.78 -0.18
N LEU A 95 -7.51 11.97 -0.96
CA LEU A 95 -7.41 12.54 -2.31
C LEU A 95 -6.86 13.97 -2.30
N ARG A 96 -7.17 14.76 -1.26
CA ARG A 96 -6.63 16.13 -1.11
C ARG A 96 -5.13 16.11 -0.80
N ARG A 97 -4.67 15.20 0.07
CA ARG A 97 -3.24 15.02 0.40
C ARG A 97 -2.45 14.59 -0.83
N LEU A 98 -2.89 13.55 -1.53
CA LEU A 98 -2.28 13.09 -2.78
C LEU A 98 -2.18 14.22 -3.82
N ARG A 99 -3.20 15.09 -3.93
CA ARG A 99 -3.13 16.26 -4.82
C ARG A 99 -2.10 17.30 -4.39
N ALA A 100 -1.89 17.47 -3.09
CA ALA A 100 -0.88 18.37 -2.55
C ALA A 100 0.53 17.83 -2.82
N ASP A 101 0.75 16.53 -2.60
CA ASP A 101 2.02 15.85 -2.85
C ASP A 101 2.42 15.97 -4.33
N ARG A 102 1.48 15.64 -5.23
CA ARG A 102 1.67 15.85 -6.67
C ARG A 102 1.98 17.28 -7.09
N ARG A 103 1.51 18.28 -6.33
CA ARG A 103 1.86 19.69 -6.57
C ARG A 103 3.27 19.99 -6.08
N ALA A 104 3.68 19.43 -4.94
CA ALA A 104 5.04 19.52 -4.43
C ALA A 104 6.03 18.88 -5.40
N ASP A 105 5.75 17.69 -5.93
CA ASP A 105 6.62 17.01 -6.90
C ASP A 105 6.79 17.82 -8.18
N ARG A 106 5.71 18.44 -8.67
CA ARG A 106 5.79 19.36 -9.81
C ARG A 106 6.70 20.54 -9.52
N ARG A 107 6.69 21.10 -8.30
CA ARG A 107 7.60 22.19 -7.91
C ARG A 107 9.04 21.71 -7.84
N ILE A 108 9.31 20.56 -7.22
CA ILE A 108 10.66 19.96 -7.13
C ILE A 108 11.22 19.70 -8.52
N ARG A 109 10.43 19.09 -9.42
CA ARG A 109 10.84 18.86 -10.82
C ARG A 109 11.20 20.15 -11.54
N ARG A 110 10.37 21.19 -11.40
CA ARG A 110 10.65 22.50 -12.00
C ARG A 110 11.98 23.05 -11.47
N GLN A 111 12.18 23.06 -10.15
CA GLN A 111 13.42 23.56 -9.54
C GLN A 111 14.65 22.79 -9.99
N ARG A 112 14.57 21.45 -10.09
CA ARG A 112 15.68 20.62 -10.61
C ARG A 112 16.02 20.97 -12.06
N ARG A 113 15.02 21.22 -12.91
CA ARG A 113 15.24 21.66 -14.30
C ARG A 113 15.95 23.02 -14.40
N TRP A 114 15.74 23.92 -13.43
CA TRP A 114 16.38 25.23 -13.43
C TRP A 114 17.83 25.21 -12.89
N ARG A 115 18.22 24.17 -12.15
CA ARG A 115 19.55 24.06 -11.51
C ARG A 115 20.53 23.13 -12.25
N GLY A 116 20.05 22.43 -13.27
CA GLY A 116 20.85 21.52 -14.09
C GLY A 116 21.06 22.05 -15.50
#